data_AF-A0A6V7M361-F1
#
_entry.id   AF-A0A6V7M361-F1
#
_cell.length_a   1.000
_cell.length_b   1.000
_cell.length_c   1.000
_cell.angle_alpha   90.00
_cell.angle_beta   90.00
_cell.angle_gamma   90.00
#
_symmetry.space_group_name_H-M   'P 1'
#
loop_
_entity.id
_entity.type
_entity.pdbx_description
1 polymer ?
#
loop_
_entity_poly.entity_id
_entity_poly.type
_entity_poly.pdbx_seq_one_letter_code
_entity_poly.pdbx_strand_id
1 'polypeptide(L)' 'MAVEILEWAHEEARFVLEGRLLVAQPTDNNWRRGRTVKLAPVTAMLVTNGK' A
#
# COMPACT_ATOMS: atom_id res chain seq x y z
N MET A 1 9.12 10.08 -5.14
CA MET A 1 7.98 10.06 -4.20
C MET A 1 6.85 9.19 -4.77
N ALA A 2 5.90 8.64 -3.98
CA ALA A 2 4.82 7.78 -4.52
C ALA A 2 4.05 8.42 -5.70
N VAL A 3 3.87 9.74 -5.67
CA VAL A 3 3.25 10.53 -6.74
C VAL A 3 4.02 10.47 -8.07
N GLU A 4 5.36 10.35 -8.03
CA GLU A 4 6.20 10.21 -9.24
C GLU A 4 6.06 8.84 -9.90
N ILE A 5 5.73 7.80 -9.13
CA ILE A 5 5.49 6.44 -9.65
C ILE A 5 4.10 6.35 -10.29
N LEU A 6 3.15 7.12 -9.77
CA LEU A 6 1.75 7.13 -10.22
C LEU A 6 1.53 8.01 -11.45
N GLU A 7 2.52 8.81 -11.85
CA GLU A 7 2.42 9.78 -12.96
C GLU A 7 1.25 10.78 -12.78
N TRP A 8 0.86 11.08 -11.54
CA TRP A 8 -0.22 12.02 -11.25
C TRP A 8 0.31 13.45 -11.16
N ALA A 9 -0.47 14.41 -11.66
CA ALA A 9 -0.22 15.81 -11.42
C ALA A 9 -0.33 16.10 -9.91
N HIS A 10 0.65 16.83 -9.36
CA HIS A 10 0.70 17.07 -7.91
C HIS A 10 -0.52 17.84 -7.40
N GLU A 11 -1.10 18.71 -8.24
CA GLU A 11 -2.34 19.44 -7.95
C GLU A 11 -3.60 18.59 -7.91
N GLU A 12 -3.60 17.42 -8.56
CA GLU A 12 -4.76 16.52 -8.64
C GLU A 12 -4.71 15.41 -7.57
N ALA A 13 -3.53 15.15 -7.02
CA ALA A 13 -3.33 14.15 -5.98
C ALA A 13 -3.78 14.66 -4.61
N ARG A 14 -4.68 13.91 -3.95
CA ARG A 14 -5.14 14.21 -2.59
C ARG A 14 -4.77 13.09 -1.62
N PHE A 15 -4.14 13.46 -0.51
CA PHE A 15 -3.80 12.55 0.57
C PHE A 15 -4.98 12.47 1.54
N VAL A 16 -5.66 11.33 1.57
CA VAL A 16 -6.96 11.17 2.26
C VAL A 16 -6.79 10.58 3.65
N LEU A 17 -5.87 9.63 3.82
CA LEU A 17 -5.71 8.91 5.08
C LEU A 17 -4.30 8.36 5.22
N GLU A 18 -3.72 8.51 6.41
CA GLU A 18 -2.54 7.76 6.84
C GLU A 18 -2.96 6.59 7.74
N GLY A 19 -2.36 5.42 7.55
CA GLY A 19 -2.67 4.25 8.35
C GLY A 19 -1.61 3.16 8.30
N ARG A 20 -1.97 2.03 8.91
CA ARG A 20 -1.18 0.79 8.84
C ARG A 20 -1.84 -0.18 7.90
N LEU A 21 -1.12 -0.63 6.87
CA LEU A 21 -1.55 -1.70 5.99
C LEU A 21 -0.85 -3.00 6.39
N LEU A 22 -1.60 -4.09 6.48
CA LEU A 22 -1.05 -5.43 6.69
C LEU A 22 -0.77 -6.06 5.32
N VAL A 23 0.49 -6.37 5.03
CA VAL A 23 0.91 -6.91 3.73
C VAL A 23 1.62 -8.26 3.89
N ALA A 24 1.36 -9.17 2.96
CA ALA A 24 2.18 -10.37 2.79
C ALA A 24 3.44 -9.99 2.01
N GLN A 25 4.62 -10.32 2.53
CA GLN A 25 5.85 -10.04 1.77
C GLN A 25 5.95 -11.02 0.60
N PRO A 26 6.44 -10.59 -0.58
CA PRO A 26 6.66 -11.49 -1.72
C PRO A 26 7.60 -12.66 -1.39
N THR A 27 8.51 -12.46 -0.43
CA THR A 27 9.44 -13.49 0.07
C THR A 27 8.80 -14.44 1.08
N ASP A 28 7.63 -14.12 1.62
CA ASP A 28 6.93 -15.00 2.56
C ASP A 28 6.26 -16.14 1.80
N ASN A 29 6.51 -17.38 2.23
CA ASN A 29 5.96 -18.58 1.61
C ASN A 29 4.51 -18.87 2.08
N ASN A 30 3.67 -17.84 2.06
CA ASN A 30 2.32 -17.82 2.64
C ASN A 30 1.39 -18.81 1.94
N TRP A 31 1.46 -18.94 0.62
CA TRP A 31 0.57 -19.80 -0.17
C TRP A 31 0.82 -21.30 0.00
N ARG A 32 1.98 -21.70 0.54
CA ARG A 32 2.30 -23.13 0.79
C ARG A 32 1.83 -23.63 2.15
N ARG A 33 1.53 -22.75 3.11
CA ARG A 33 1.26 -23.14 4.50
C ARG A 33 -0.22 -23.34 4.85
N GLY A 34 -1.14 -23.18 3.89
CA GLY A 34 -2.53 -23.63 3.93
C GLY A 34 -3.47 -23.08 5.04
N ARG A 35 -2.96 -22.51 6.14
CA ARG A 35 -3.77 -22.12 7.30
C ARG A 35 -3.35 -20.83 8.01
N THR A 36 -2.13 -20.33 7.79
CA THR A 36 -1.68 -19.08 8.42
C THR A 36 -0.89 -18.23 7.42
N VAL A 37 -1.39 -17.03 7.18
CA VAL A 37 -0.72 -16.00 6.38
C VAL A 37 0.05 -15.09 7.33
N LYS A 38 1.37 -15.01 7.16
CA LYS A 38 2.18 -14.02 7.86
C LYS A 38 1.98 -12.67 7.17
N LEU A 39 1.53 -11.69 7.95
CA LEU A 39 1.38 -10.31 7.50
C LEU A 39 2.32 -9.42 8.31
N ALA A 40 2.96 -8.47 7.64
CA ALA A 40 3.77 -7.43 8.26
C ALA A 40 3.05 -6.08 8.15
N PRO A 41 3.06 -5.25 9.20
CA PRO A 41 2.54 -3.90 9.12
C PRO A 41 3.50 -3.00 8.36
N VAL A 42 2.96 -2.19 7.44
CA VAL A 42 3.68 -1.08 6.79
C VAL A 42 2.91 0.22 7.01
N THR A 43 3.61 1.34 7.15
CA THR A 43 2.97 2.65 7.07
C THR A 43 2.51 2.87 5.64
N ALA A 44 1.25 3.26 5.47
CA ALA A 44 0.64 3.48 4.18
C ALA A 44 -0.14 4.80 4.18
N MET A 45 -0.25 5.39 2.99
CA MET A 45 -0.99 6.62 2.75
C MET A 45 -1.95 6.39 1.58
N LEU A 46 -3.24 6.61 1.79
CA LEU A 46 -4.25 6.59 0.73
C LEU A 46 -4.17 7.90 -0.04
N VAL A 47 -3.91 7.78 -1.34
CA VAL A 47 -3.88 8.91 -2.27
C VAL A 47 -4.95 8.68 -3.34
N THR A 48 -5.76 9.70 -3.61
CA THR A 48 -6.76 9.69 -4.69
C THR A 48 -6.36 10.67 -5.78
N ASN A 49 -6.70 10.36 -7.03
CA ASN A 49 -6.53 11.27 -8.16
C ASN A 49 -7.87 11.95 -8.46
N GLY A 50 -7.94 13.27 -8.30
CA GLY A 50 -9.16 14.04 -8.56
C GLY A 50 -10.09 14.21 -7.34
N LYS A 51 -11.41 14.33 -7.59
CA LYS A 51 -12.42 14.64 -6.57
C LYS A 51 -12.76 13.46 -5.67
#